data_AF-A0A3N5MK19-F1
#
_entry.id   AF-A0A3N5MK19-F1
#
_cell.length_a   1.000
_cell.length_b   1.000
_cell.length_c   1.000
_cell.angle_alpha   90.00
_cell.angle_beta   90.00
_cell.angle_gamma   90.00
#
_symmetry.space_group_name_H-M   'P 1'
#
loop_
_entity.id
_entity.type
_entity.pdbx_description
1 polymer ?
#
loop_
_entity_poly.entity_id
_entity_poly.type
_entity_poly.pdbx_seq_one_letter_code
_entity_poly.pdbx_strand_id
1 'polypeptide(L)' 'EIPVIAVTAFAMKGDEARIRQGGCEAYISKPISVVTFLAAVRQYLGEA' A
#
# COMPACT_ATOMS: atom_id res chain seq x y z
N GLU A 1 -1.21 16.20 3.72
CA GLU A 1 -0.97 15.48 2.45
C GLU A 1 -1.95 14.31 2.35
N ILE A 2 -2.20 13.77 1.16
CA ILE A 2 -3.14 12.65 0.94
C ILE A 2 -2.32 11.36 0.88
N PRO A 3 -2.52 10.38 1.78
CA PRO A 3 -1.77 9.13 1.76
C PRO A 3 -2.14 8.28 0.54
N VAL A 4 -1.12 7.68 -0.09
CA VAL A 4 -1.19 6.85 -1.28
C VAL A 4 -0.71 5.43 -0.96
N ILE A 5 -1.62 4.47 -1.14
CA ILE A 5 -1.33 3.03 -1.04
C ILE A 5 -1.24 2.46 -2.45
N ALA A 6 -0.07 1.98 -2.86
CA ALA A 6 0.11 1.36 -4.16
C ALA A 6 -0.32 -0.12 -4.14
N VAL A 7 -1.10 -0.54 -5.13
CA VAL A 7 -1.55 -1.93 -5.30
C VAL A 7 -1.09 -2.47 -6.66
N THR A 8 -0.24 -3.50 -6.67
CA THR A 8 0.38 -4.00 -7.91
C THR A 8 -0.05 -5.43 -8.26
N ALA A 9 -0.26 -5.72 -9.54
CA ALA A 9 -0.63 -7.06 -10.03
C ALA A 9 0.54 -8.06 -10.08
N PHE A 10 1.77 -7.57 -10.25
CA PHE A 10 2.98 -8.37 -10.34
C PHE A 10 4.02 -7.78 -9.38
N ALA A 11 4.26 -8.45 -8.26
CA ALA A 11 5.29 -8.04 -7.31
C ALA A 11 6.65 -8.54 -7.77
N MET A 12 7.54 -7.63 -8.17
CA MET A 12 8.92 -7.95 -8.47
C MET A 12 9.83 -7.59 -7.30
N LYS A 13 10.99 -8.26 -7.23
CA LYS A 13 12.03 -7.92 -6.25
C LYS A 13 12.42 -6.45 -6.41
N GLY A 14 12.23 -5.67 -5.35
CA GLY A 14 12.57 -4.25 -5.31
C GLY A 14 11.44 -3.28 -5.65
N ASP A 15 10.26 -3.77 -6.06
CA ASP A 15 9.10 -2.90 -6.35
C ASP A 15 8.65 -2.12 -5.12
N GLU A 16 8.59 -2.77 -3.95
CA GLU A 16 8.23 -2.11 -2.71
C GLU A 16 9.17 -0.92 -2.42
N ALA A 17 10.49 -1.13 -2.53
CA ALA A 17 11.47 -0.08 -2.29
C ALA A 17 11.30 1.08 -3.28
N ARG A 18 11.11 0.78 -4.58
CA ARG A 18 10.90 1.79 -5.63
C ARG A 18 9.63 2.60 -5.37
N ILE A 19 8.53 1.94 -5.01
CA ILE A 19 7.24 2.57 -4.75
C ILE A 19 7.30 3.46 -3.52
N ARG A 20 7.95 2.99 -2.45
CA ARG A 20 8.17 3.81 -1.24
C ARG A 20 9.04 5.03 -1.53
N GLN A 21 10.11 4.87 -2.32
CA GLN A 21 10.94 6.00 -2.77
C GLN A 21 10.17 6.99 -3.66
N GLY A 22 9.15 6.52 -4.38
CA GLY A 22 8.25 7.34 -5.18
C GLY A 22 7.24 8.15 -4.36
N GLY A 23 7.24 8.04 -3.02
CA GLY A 23 6.38 8.79 -2.13
C GLY A 23 5.07 8.09 -1.75
N CYS A 24 4.95 6.78 -2.00
CA CYS A 24 3.81 6.01 -1.48
C CYS A 24 4.10 5.54 -0.04
N GLU A 25 3.13 5.72 0.85
CA GLU A 25 3.20 5.31 2.26
C GLU A 25 3.10 3.80 2.42
N ALA A 26 2.41 3.12 1.50
CA ALA A 26 2.22 1.68 1.54
C ALA A 26 2.24 1.02 0.17
N TYR A 27 2.51 -0.28 0.20
CA TYR A 27 2.60 -1.18 -0.94
C TYR A 27 1.86 -2.47 -0.63
N ILE A 28 1.03 -2.95 -1.56
CA ILE A 28 0.28 -4.21 -1.45
C ILE A 28 0.34 -4.95 -2.78
N SER A 29 0.77 -6.21 -2.77
CA SER A 29 0.74 -7.07 -3.94
C SER A 29 -0.59 -7.80 -4.10
N LYS A 30 -0.99 -8.09 -5.34
CA LYS A 30 -2.08 -9.01 -5.64
C LYS A 30 -1.58 -10.48 -5.63
N PRO A 31 -2.43 -11.47 -5.34
CA PRO A 31 -3.85 -11.33 -4.99
C PRO A 31 -4.04 -10.65 -3.64
N ILE A 32 -4.96 -9.70 -3.58
CA ILE A 32 -5.16 -8.87 -2.39
C ILE A 32 -6.07 -9.59 -1.39
N SER A 33 -5.71 -9.57 -0.11
CA SER A 33 -6.62 -9.94 0.98
C SER A 33 -7.43 -8.71 1.40
N VAL A 34 -8.75 -8.86 1.47
CA VAL A 34 -9.65 -7.79 1.92
C VAL A 34 -9.31 -7.36 3.35
N VAL A 35 -8.96 -8.31 4.21
CA VAL A 35 -8.62 -8.04 5.62
C VAL A 35 -7.36 -7.17 5.72
N THR A 36 -6.31 -7.52 4.98
CA THR A 36 -5.05 -6.76 5.02
C THR A 36 -5.19 -5.39 4.35
N PHE A 37 -5.97 -5.30 3.27
CA PHE A 37 -6.27 -4.03 2.62
C PHE A 37 -7.02 -3.07 3.55
N LEU A 38 -8.08 -3.54 4.20
CA LEU A 38 -8.85 -2.71 5.13
C LEU A 38 -8.01 -2.28 6.34
N ALA A 39 -7.13 -3.15 6.84
CA ALA A 39 -6.20 -2.78 7.91
C ALA A 39 -5.25 -1.65 7.47
N ALA A 40 -4.67 -1.75 6.27
CA ALA A 40 -3.81 -0.72 5.72
C ALA A 40 -4.55 0.62 5.53
N VAL A 41 -5.77 0.60 4.99
CA VAL A 41 -6.58 1.82 4.84
C VAL A 41 -6.90 2.45 6.21
N ARG A 42 -7.28 1.65 7.21
CA ARG A 42 -7.57 2.13 8.57
C ARG A 42 -6.34 2.78 9.22
N GLN A 43 -5.14 2.27 8.97
CA GLN A 43 -3.90 2.87 9.48
C GLN A 43 -3.72 4.33 9.04
N TYR A 44 -4.24 4.72 7.88
CA TYR A 44 -4.06 6.06 7.31
C TYR A 44 -5.30 6.97 7.40
N LEU A 45 -6.45 6.46 7.86
CA LEU A 45 -7.69 7.25 7.92
C LEU A 45 -7.82 8.13 9.17
N GLY A 46 -6.92 8.04 10.14
CA GLY A 46 -7.07 8.72 11.43
C GLY A 46 -8.25 8.18 12.25
N GLU A 47 -8.27 8.47 13.54
CA GLU A 47 -9.48 8.28 14.35
C GLU A 47 -10.43 9.44 14.04
N ALA A 48 -11.68 9.12 13.68
CA ALA A 48 -12.74 10.11 13.48
C ALA A 48 -13.30 10.58 14.82
#